data_AF-A0A847SXS1-F1
#
_entry.id   AF-A0A847SXS1-F1
#
_cell.length_a   1.000
_cell.length_b   1.000
_cell.length_c   1.000
_cell.angle_alpha   90.00
_cell.angle_beta   90.00
_cell.angle_gamma   90.00
#
_symmetry.space_group_name_H-M   'P 1'
#
loop_
_entity.id
_entity.type
_entity.pdbx_description
1 polymer ?
#
loop_
_entity_poly.entity_id
_entity_poly.type
_entity_poly.pdbx_seq_one_letter_code
_entity_poly.pdbx_strand_id
1 'polypeptide(L)'
;MPGYMKPCRYCGELVPPDSNDCPICGKHNPVDELRCPKCRSPIKEGWKTCSACGQSLTVVCPYCMKPTFFGDHCQNCQARLMVKCQQKKCGFEQPPLGPICTKCKKPISGAKK
;
A
#
# COMPACT_ATOMS: atom_id res chain seq x y z
N MET A 1 1.77 3.85 -29.18
CA MET A 1 1.17 5.13 -28.75
C MET A 1 2.20 5.82 -27.86
N PRO A 2 2.61 7.07 -28.10
CA PRO A 2 3.63 7.70 -27.26
C PRO A 2 3.06 7.81 -25.84
N GLY A 3 3.67 7.08 -24.90
CA GLY A 3 3.31 7.13 -23.49
C GLY A 3 3.63 8.52 -22.97
N TYR A 4 2.61 9.38 -22.87
CA TYR A 4 2.76 10.70 -22.28
C TYR A 4 3.27 10.53 -20.86
N MET A 5 4.47 11.04 -20.60
CA MET A 5 5.07 11.02 -19.27
C MET A 5 4.13 11.75 -18.31
N LYS A 6 3.91 11.16 -17.14
CA LYS A 6 3.06 11.72 -16.10
C LYS A 6 3.93 12.18 -14.93
N PRO A 7 3.60 13.29 -14.26
CA PRO A 7 4.35 13.73 -13.10
C PRO A 7 4.21 12.71 -11.96
N CYS A 8 5.33 12.34 -11.36
CA CYS A 8 5.37 11.45 -10.21
C CYS A 8 4.71 12.14 -9.01
N ARG A 9 3.75 11.48 -8.36
CA ARG A 9 3.06 12.01 -7.17
C ARG A 9 3.96 12.29 -5.97
N TYR A 10 5.20 11.76 -5.99
CA TYR A 10 6.14 11.89 -4.88
C TYR A 10 7.23 12.93 -5.10
N CYS A 11 7.81 12.99 -6.30
CA CYS A 11 8.90 13.93 -6.62
C CYS A 11 8.54 14.97 -7.67
N GLY A 12 7.37 14.88 -8.32
CA GLY A 12 6.93 15.80 -9.37
C GLY A 12 7.55 15.56 -10.74
N GLU A 13 8.62 14.76 -10.83
CA GLU A 13 9.33 14.49 -12.08
C GLU A 13 8.51 13.70 -13.09
N LEU A 14 8.74 13.95 -14.38
CA LEU A 14 8.06 13.27 -15.46
C LEU A 14 8.55 11.82 -15.57
N VAL A 15 7.64 10.87 -15.33
CA VAL A 15 7.92 9.44 -15.42
C VAL A 15 7.03 8.76 -16.46
N PRO A 16 7.51 7.68 -17.10
CA PRO A 16 6.67 6.91 -18.01
C PRO A 16 5.46 6.33 -17.27
N PRO A 17 4.25 6.38 -17.86
CA PRO A 17 3.02 5.93 -17.19
C PRO A 17 3.03 4.43 -16.88
N ASP A 18 3.77 3.63 -17.64
CA ASP A 18 3.89 2.18 -17.44
C ASP A 18 4.99 1.78 -16.44
N SER A 19 5.65 2.76 -15.80
CA SER A 19 6.70 2.49 -14.81
C SER A 19 6.11 2.08 -13.47
N ASN A 20 6.35 0.83 -13.05
CA ASN A 20 5.98 0.34 -11.73
C ASN A 20 6.67 1.10 -10.60
N ASP A 21 7.89 1.57 -10.84
CA ASP A 21 8.71 2.29 -9.86
C ASP A 21 9.25 3.56 -10.51
N CYS A 22 9.32 4.65 -9.75
CA CYS A 22 9.90 5.89 -10.24
C CYS A 22 11.40 5.71 -10.49
N PRO A 23 11.92 5.94 -11.72
CA PRO A 23 13.36 5.88 -11.97
C PRO A 23 14.15 6.96 -11.22
N ILE A 24 13.48 8.03 -10.78
CA ILE A 24 14.12 9.17 -10.12
C ILE A 24 14.14 9.01 -8.60
N CYS A 25 12.97 8.76 -7.98
CA CYS A 25 12.85 8.68 -6.52
C CYS A 25 12.74 7.25 -5.97
N GLY A 26 12.70 6.24 -6.83
CA GLY A 26 12.62 4.82 -6.45
C GLY A 26 11.29 4.38 -5.84
N LYS A 27 10.28 5.26 -5.76
CA LYS A 27 9.00 4.92 -5.14
C LYS A 27 8.12 4.14 -6.11
N HIS A 28 7.57 3.05 -5.58
CA HIS A 28 6.56 2.23 -6.24
C HIS A 28 5.27 3.00 -6.52
N ASN A 29 4.68 2.69 -7.65
CA ASN A 29 3.46 3.25 -8.18
C ASN A 29 3.48 4.81 -8.19
N PRO A 30 4.37 5.42 -9.01
CA PRO A 30 4.55 6.87 -9.02
C PRO A 30 3.40 7.64 -9.67
N VAL A 31 2.55 6.96 -10.46
CA VAL A 31 1.58 7.61 -11.35
C VAL A 31 0.14 7.21 -11.04
N ASP A 32 -0.13 5.96 -10.65
CA ASP A 32 -1.52 5.59 -10.36
C ASP A 32 -2.02 6.23 -9.07
N GLU A 33 -3.33 6.46 -9.07
CA GLU A 33 -4.07 6.87 -7.89
C GLU A 33 -4.06 5.75 -6.85
N LEU A 34 -4.02 6.14 -5.57
CA LEU A 34 -4.24 5.21 -4.49
C LEU A 34 -5.66 4.64 -4.60
N ARG A 35 -5.80 3.33 -4.47
CA ARG A 35 -7.09 2.64 -4.52
C ARG A 35 -7.36 1.91 -3.22
N CYS A 36 -8.62 1.93 -2.80
CA CYS A 36 -9.06 1.17 -1.65
C CYS A 36 -8.81 -0.33 -1.88
N PRO A 37 -8.24 -1.05 -0.90
CA PRO A 37 -7.93 -2.47 -1.06
C PRO A 37 -9.18 -3.36 -1.12
N LYS A 38 -10.31 -2.83 -0.63
CA LYS A 38 -11.57 -3.57 -0.52
C LYS A 38 -12.47 -3.32 -1.73
N CYS A 39 -12.74 -2.06 -2.07
CA CYS A 39 -13.67 -1.70 -3.15
C CYS A 39 -12.99 -1.14 -4.40
N ARG A 40 -11.66 -0.94 -4.40
CA ARG A 40 -10.88 -0.34 -5.49
C ARG A 40 -11.26 1.10 -5.85
N SER A 41 -12.14 1.76 -5.08
CA SER A 41 -12.43 3.18 -5.24
C SER A 41 -11.19 4.03 -5.01
N PRO A 42 -11.03 5.16 -5.71
CA PRO A 42 -9.92 6.08 -5.50
C PRO A 42 -9.97 6.62 -4.06
N ILE A 43 -8.81 6.67 -3.43
CA ILE A 43 -8.61 7.22 -2.09
C ILE A 43 -7.51 8.27 -2.17
N LYS A 44 -7.51 9.23 -1.24
CA LYS A 44 -6.49 10.28 -1.16
C LYS A 44 -5.68 10.15 0.11
N GLU A 45 -4.43 10.59 0.06
CA GLU A 45 -3.57 10.68 1.23
C GLU A 45 -4.23 11.54 2.32
N GLY A 46 -4.15 11.08 3.56
CA GLY A 46 -4.80 11.74 4.71
C GLY A 46 -6.23 11.27 5.00
N TRP A 47 -6.85 10.46 4.13
CA TRP A 47 -8.13 9.84 4.46
C TRP A 47 -7.96 8.79 5.56
N LYS A 48 -8.75 8.87 6.63
CA LYS A 48 -8.76 7.85 7.70
C LYS A 48 -9.56 6.62 7.31
N THR A 49 -10.56 6.80 6.43
CA THR A 49 -11.53 5.79 6.05
C THR A 49 -11.91 6.00 4.59
N CYS A 50 -12.17 4.91 3.87
CA CYS A 50 -12.64 4.98 2.49
C CYS A 50 -14.09 5.49 2.45
N SER A 51 -14.33 6.58 1.73
CA SER A 51 -15.66 7.18 1.57
C SER A 51 -16.67 6.28 0.85
N ALA A 52 -16.22 5.28 0.09
CA ALA A 52 -17.11 4.40 -0.67
C ALA A 52 -17.55 3.14 0.11
N CYS A 53 -16.66 2.52 0.90
CA CYS A 53 -16.94 1.25 1.58
C CYS A 53 -16.74 1.26 3.10
N GLY A 54 -16.31 2.38 3.68
CA GLY A 54 -16.06 2.50 5.12
C GLY A 54 -14.82 1.77 5.63
N GLN A 55 -13.95 1.26 4.75
CA GLN A 55 -12.71 0.57 5.16
C GLN A 55 -11.72 1.56 5.79
N SER A 56 -11.15 1.22 6.95
CA SER A 56 -10.06 1.98 7.56
C SER A 56 -8.82 1.99 6.67
N LEU A 57 -8.32 3.20 6.39
CA LEU A 57 -7.12 3.47 5.60
C LEU A 57 -5.94 3.87 6.50
N THR A 58 -6.03 3.60 7.80
CA THR A 58 -4.94 3.79 8.75
C THR A 58 -4.38 2.42 9.10
N VAL A 59 -3.09 2.22 8.85
CA VAL A 59 -2.38 0.97 9.14
C VAL A 59 -1.19 1.23 10.05
N VAL A 60 -0.79 0.25 10.83
CA VAL A 60 0.44 0.33 11.64
C VAL A 60 1.60 -0.17 10.79
N CYS A 61 2.64 0.64 10.66
CA CYS A 61 3.83 0.24 9.92
C CYS A 61 4.53 -0.93 10.65
N PRO A 62 4.82 -2.06 9.98
CA PRO A 62 5.51 -3.19 10.60
C PRO A 62 6.99 -2.90 10.92
N TYR A 63 7.58 -1.86 10.31
CA TYR A 63 8.99 -1.50 10.49
C TYR A 63 9.20 -0.47 11.62
N CYS A 64 8.37 0.59 11.67
CA CYS A 64 8.52 1.65 12.67
C CYS A 64 7.44 1.66 13.75
N MET A 65 6.44 0.76 13.69
CA MET A 65 5.32 0.63 14.64
C MET A 65 4.45 1.88 14.81
N LYS A 66 4.59 2.88 13.93
CA LYS A 66 3.76 4.08 13.94
C LYS A 66 2.52 3.92 13.06
N PRO A 67 1.37 4.50 13.43
CA PRO A 67 0.22 4.58 12.55
C PRO A 67 0.56 5.45 11.34
N THR A 68 0.18 4.98 10.15
CA THR A 68 0.44 5.66 8.88
C THR A 68 -0.72 5.41 7.93
N PHE A 69 -0.83 6.25 6.90
CA PHE A 69 -1.82 6.08 5.86
C PHE A 69 -1.58 4.81 5.03
N PHE A 70 -2.67 4.17 4.59
CA PHE A 70 -2.69 3.04 3.69
C PHE A 70 -2.25 3.48 2.28
N GLY A 71 -0.95 3.42 2.05
CA GLY A 71 -0.34 3.60 0.73
C GLY A 71 0.79 2.61 0.53
N ASP A 72 1.54 2.77 -0.56
CA ASP A 72 2.65 1.88 -0.90
C ASP A 72 3.82 1.98 0.10
N HIS A 73 4.01 3.17 0.68
CA HIS A 73 5.12 3.48 1.60
C HIS A 73 4.63 4.12 2.88
N CYS A 74 5.34 3.86 3.98
CA CYS A 74 5.10 4.53 5.25
C CYS A 74 5.47 6.01 5.17
N GLN A 75 4.61 6.88 5.69
CA GLN A 75 4.89 8.32 5.74
C GLN A 75 6.04 8.68 6.71
N ASN A 76 6.30 7.85 7.72
CA ASN A 76 7.33 8.14 8.73
C ASN A 76 8.69 7.49 8.44
N CYS A 77 8.73 6.28 7.86
CA CYS A 77 10.00 5.58 7.61
C CYS A 77 10.24 5.25 6.13
N GLN A 78 9.30 5.58 5.24
CA GLN A 78 9.36 5.30 3.81
C GLN A 78 9.50 3.82 3.41
N ALA A 79 9.49 2.88 4.37
CA ALA A 79 9.46 1.46 4.09
C ALA A 79 8.16 1.04 3.40
N ARG A 80 8.25 0.04 2.51
CA ARG A 80 7.09 -0.50 1.78
C ARG A 80 6.13 -1.18 2.75
N LEU A 81 4.86 -0.78 2.74
CA LEU A 81 3.83 -1.31 3.63
C LEU A 81 3.29 -2.65 3.09
N MET A 82 4.15 -3.66 3.06
CA MET A 82 3.79 -5.02 2.66
C MET A 82 4.24 -6.01 3.74
N VAL A 83 3.38 -6.98 4.02
CA VAL A 83 3.63 -8.06 4.96
C VAL A 83 3.32 -9.40 4.31
N LYS A 84 4.23 -10.36 4.50
CA LYS A 84 4.01 -11.73 4.07
C LYS A 84 3.25 -12.49 5.16
N CYS A 85 2.20 -13.20 4.77
CA CYS A 85 1.48 -14.08 5.70
C CYS A 85 2.40 -15.22 6.16
N GLN A 86 2.68 -15.28 7.47
CA GLN A 86 3.54 -16.31 8.08
C GLN A 86 2.84 -17.66 8.27
N GLN A 87 1.57 -17.79 7.84
CA GLN A 87 0.90 -19.07 7.84
C GLN A 87 1.56 -20.02 6.84
N LYS A 88 1.96 -21.20 7.33
CA LYS A 88 2.69 -22.23 6.57
C LYS A 88 2.04 -22.60 5.23
N LYS A 89 0.71 -22.53 5.13
CA LYS A 89 -0.07 -22.85 3.91
C LYS A 89 -0.41 -21.64 3.03
N CYS A 90 -0.14 -20.40 3.44
CA CYS A 90 -0.58 -19.20 2.73
C CYS A 90 0.58 -18.48 2.03
N GLY A 91 1.57 -17.97 2.78
CA GLY A 91 2.72 -17.25 2.23
C GLY A 91 2.40 -15.99 1.41
N PHE A 92 1.14 -15.53 1.39
CA PHE A 92 0.69 -14.43 0.54
C PHE A 92 1.18 -13.08 1.02
N GLU A 93 1.71 -12.28 0.10
CA GLU A 93 2.11 -10.89 0.34
C GLU A 93 0.90 -9.98 0.22
N GLN A 94 0.63 -9.22 1.28
CA GLN A 94 -0.50 -8.33 1.35
C GLN A 94 -0.13 -7.06 2.12
N PRO A 95 -0.87 -5.97 1.94
CA PRO A 95 -0.68 -4.81 2.79
C PRO A 95 -1.11 -5.08 4.26
N PRO A 96 -0.51 -4.40 5.26
CA PRO A 96 -0.81 -4.57 6.69
C PRO A 96 -2.13 -3.88 7.08
N LEU A 97 -3.25 -4.25 6.44
CA LEU A 97 -4.58 -3.69 6.69
C LEU A 97 -5.14 -4.02 8.06
N GLY A 98 -4.63 -5.07 8.68
CA GLY A 98 -5.07 -5.54 9.98
C GLY A 98 -4.35 -6.82 10.38
N PRO A 99 -4.71 -7.42 11.53
CA PRO A 99 -4.06 -8.62 12.03
C PRO A 99 -4.42 -9.88 11.21
N ILE A 100 -5.45 -9.82 10.36
CA ILE A 100 -6.00 -10.96 9.62
C ILE A 100 -5.59 -10.89 8.15
N CYS A 101 -5.17 -12.03 7.60
CA CYS A 101 -4.86 -12.16 6.18
C CYS A 101 -6.13 -12.15 5.33
N THR A 102 -6.15 -11.35 4.26
CA THR A 102 -7.27 -11.25 3.32
C THR A 102 -7.51 -12.55 2.53
N LYS A 103 -6.44 -13.32 2.25
CA LYS A 103 -6.53 -14.58 1.50
C LYS A 103 -6.95 -15.77 2.36
N CYS A 104 -6.26 -16.01 3.48
CA CYS A 104 -6.51 -17.20 4.31
C CYS A 104 -7.39 -16.94 5.53
N LYS A 105 -7.79 -15.68 5.79
CA LYS A 105 -8.62 -15.25 6.93
C LYS A 105 -8.04 -15.64 8.31
N LYS A 106 -6.75 -15.92 8.39
CA LYS A 106 -6.00 -16.26 9.62
C LYS A 106 -5.06 -15.13 10.03
N PRO A 107 -4.59 -15.10 11.30
CA PRO A 107 -3.63 -14.10 11.74
C PRO A 107 -2.34 -14.14 10.91
N ILE A 108 -1.90 -12.95 10.47
CA ILE A 108 -0.72 -12.78 9.61
C ILE A 108 0.57 -13.20 10.32
N SER A 109 0.66 -12.96 11.64
CA SER A 109 1.82 -13.25 12.49
C SER A 109 2.06 -14.73 12.79
N GLY A 110 1.27 -15.65 12.21
CA GLY A 110 1.48 -17.08 12.42
C GLY A 110 1.29 -17.58 13.85
N ALA A 111 0.98 -16.68 14.81
CA ALA A 111 0.90 -16.99 16.23
C ALA A 111 -0.24 -17.98 16.48
N LYS A 112 0.13 -19.25 16.67
CA LYS A 112 -0.65 -20.20 17.43
C LYS A 112 -0.53 -19.75 18.89
N LYS A 113 -1.62 -19.26 19.46
CA LYS A 113 -1.78 -19.33 20.91
C LYS A 113 -2.24 -20.73 21.24
#